data_AF-A0A6N2MBL8-F1
#
_entry.id   AF-A0A6N2MBL8-F1
#
_cell.length_a   1.000
_cell.length_b   1.000
_cell.length_c   1.000
_cell.angle_alpha   90.00
_cell.angle_beta   90.00
_cell.angle_gamma   90.00
#
_symmetry.space_group_name_H-M   'P 1'
#
loop_
_entity.id
_entity.type
_entity.pdbx_description
1 polymer ?
#
loop_
_entity_poly.entity_id
_entity_poly.type
_entity_poly.pdbx_seq_one_letter_code
_entity_poly.pdbx_strand_id
1 'polypeptide(L)'
;MPAKNANPKLGENNNSLKTRRESSLNTQLISQKSRTLKWEIQQYKAVQVWDWLFKACEVNGRILLRDGLINIQEIEESLVKGSCKKLSIKLPTWSVLHCLLVSAKSDSPGLVISDDVELARNNGPREKVFEWLIEPLLIMKEQIKNLKLDENEEMCLKRLVMEFENKRPEEWDGTGFPSDENVRRAQLQAIIRRGL
;
A
#
# COMPACT_ATOMS: atom_id res chain seq x y z
N MET A 1 -67.49 -75.35 -9.59
CA MET A 1 -67.07 -75.31 -11.00
C MET A 1 -65.55 -75.10 -11.07
N PRO A 2 -64.83 -75.98 -11.78
CA PRO A 2 -63.38 -75.90 -11.99
C PRO A 2 -63.03 -75.46 -13.44
N ALA A 3 -61.85 -74.84 -13.64
CA ALA A 3 -61.03 -74.89 -14.87
C ALA A 3 -59.70 -74.16 -14.57
N LYS A 4 -58.57 -74.86 -14.37
CA LYS A 4 -57.63 -75.48 -15.34
C LYS A 4 -56.63 -74.50 -15.96
N ASN A 5 -55.34 -74.78 -15.67
CA ASN A 5 -54.14 -74.82 -16.54
C ASN A 5 -53.87 -73.67 -17.54
N ALA A 6 -52.65 -73.31 -17.91
CA ALA A 6 -51.27 -73.62 -17.56
C ALA A 6 -50.44 -72.75 -18.53
N ASN A 7 -49.23 -72.31 -18.14
CA ASN A 7 -48.08 -72.38 -19.03
C ASN A 7 -46.78 -72.22 -18.25
N PRO A 8 -45.78 -73.12 -18.43
CA PRO A 8 -44.49 -73.04 -17.76
C PRO A 8 -43.34 -72.67 -18.71
N LYS A 9 -42.17 -72.45 -18.06
CA LYS A 9 -40.78 -72.42 -18.57
C LYS A 9 -40.25 -71.05 -19.05
N LEU A 10 -38.96 -70.75 -18.96
CA LEU A 10 -37.78 -71.16 -18.17
C LEU A 10 -36.64 -70.32 -18.77
N GLY A 11 -35.73 -69.82 -17.93
CA GLY A 11 -34.48 -69.18 -18.34
C GLY A 11 -33.97 -68.32 -17.19
N GLU A 12 -33.42 -68.92 -16.13
CA GLU A 12 -31.96 -69.04 -15.93
C GLU A 12 -31.20 -67.73 -16.24
N ASN A 13 -30.72 -67.02 -15.22
CA ASN A 13 -29.40 -67.35 -14.68
C ASN A 13 -29.09 -66.62 -13.36
N ASN A 14 -28.29 -67.30 -12.56
CA ASN A 14 -27.87 -66.99 -11.21
C ASN A 14 -26.92 -65.77 -11.14
N ASN A 15 -27.00 -64.98 -10.06
CA ASN A 15 -25.94 -65.00 -9.05
C ASN A 15 -26.23 -63.99 -7.92
N SER A 16 -26.45 -64.57 -6.75
CA SER A 16 -26.23 -63.97 -5.44
C SER A 16 -24.81 -63.41 -5.28
N LEU A 17 -24.71 -62.45 -4.36
CA LEU A 17 -23.50 -61.93 -3.69
C LEU A 17 -22.95 -60.61 -4.24
N LYS A 18 -23.47 -59.48 -3.73
CA LYS A 18 -22.63 -58.56 -2.94
C LYS A 18 -23.46 -57.59 -2.09
N THR A 19 -23.87 -58.06 -0.92
CA THR A 19 -24.19 -57.17 0.21
C THR A 19 -22.88 -56.53 0.69
N ARG A 20 -22.57 -55.29 0.31
CA ARG A 20 -21.64 -54.45 1.08
C ARG A 20 -21.75 -52.95 0.72
N ARG A 21 -22.26 -52.18 1.70
CA ARG A 21 -22.14 -50.72 1.89
C ARG A 21 -23.08 -49.82 1.08
N GLU A 22 -24.32 -49.71 1.55
CA GLU A 22 -25.12 -48.50 1.38
C GLU A 22 -25.66 -48.06 2.75
N SER A 23 -24.74 -47.74 3.65
CA SER A 23 -25.05 -47.17 4.96
C SER A 23 -23.97 -46.14 5.33
N SER A 24 -23.73 -45.15 4.45
CA SER A 24 -22.85 -44.01 4.78
C SER A 24 -22.97 -42.87 3.75
N LEU A 25 -24.18 -42.45 3.39
CA LEU A 25 -24.38 -41.24 2.56
C LEU A 25 -25.29 -40.19 3.20
N ASN A 26 -25.55 -40.30 4.51
CA ASN A 26 -26.16 -39.24 5.31
C ASN A 26 -25.14 -38.60 6.25
N THR A 27 -23.90 -38.43 5.77
CA THR A 27 -22.99 -37.50 6.42
C THR A 27 -23.53 -36.11 6.12
N GLN A 28 -24.23 -35.56 7.11
CA GLN A 28 -24.52 -34.14 7.23
C GLN A 28 -23.38 -33.35 6.57
N LEU A 29 -23.68 -32.74 5.41
CA LEU A 29 -23.01 -31.50 5.06
C LEU A 29 -23.47 -30.50 6.12
N ILE A 30 -22.82 -30.56 7.28
CA ILE A 30 -22.65 -29.40 8.14
C ILE A 30 -22.04 -28.38 7.19
N SER A 31 -22.88 -27.48 6.73
CA SER A 31 -22.45 -26.24 6.10
C SER A 31 -21.44 -25.65 7.07
N GLN A 32 -20.15 -25.92 6.81
CA GLN A 32 -19.09 -25.07 7.27
C GLN A 32 -19.41 -23.73 6.62
N LYS A 33 -20.19 -22.92 7.34
CA LYS A 33 -20.14 -21.49 7.20
C LYS A 33 -18.67 -21.17 7.37
N SER A 34 -17.95 -21.06 6.25
CA SER A 34 -16.71 -20.33 6.17
C SER A 34 -17.03 -18.98 6.79
N ARG A 35 -16.66 -18.84 8.07
CA ARG A 35 -16.62 -17.55 8.75
C ARG A 35 -15.40 -16.85 8.16
N THR A 36 -15.51 -16.46 6.90
CA THR A 36 -14.72 -15.35 6.39
C THR A 36 -15.17 -14.20 7.27
N LEU A 37 -14.36 -13.88 8.28
CA LEU A 37 -14.46 -12.63 9.00
C LEU A 37 -14.40 -11.57 7.91
N LYS A 38 -15.55 -11.08 7.47
CA LYS A 38 -15.65 -9.83 6.75
C LYS A 38 -15.20 -8.79 7.78
N TRP A 39 -13.90 -8.59 7.89
CA TRP A 39 -13.41 -7.33 8.39
C TRP A 39 -14.06 -6.29 7.48
N GLU A 40 -15.00 -5.53 8.02
CA GLU A 40 -15.48 -4.34 7.33
C GLU A 40 -14.25 -3.44 7.21
N ILE A 41 -13.60 -3.50 6.04
CA ILE A 41 -12.49 -2.61 5.74
C ILE A 41 -13.08 -1.21 5.74
N GLN A 42 -12.83 -0.45 6.81
CA GLN A 42 -13.23 0.94 6.89
C GLN A 42 -12.64 1.66 5.69
N GLN A 43 -13.51 2.13 4.79
CA GLN A 43 -13.11 2.89 3.62
C GLN A 43 -12.88 4.35 4.05
N TYR A 44 -11.68 4.86 3.81
CA TYR A 44 -11.34 6.25 4.03
C TYR A 44 -11.90 7.13 2.93
N LYS A 45 -12.36 8.32 3.32
CA LYS A 45 -12.83 9.36 2.39
C LYS A 45 -11.65 10.21 1.92
N ALA A 46 -11.75 10.77 0.73
CA ALA A 46 -10.79 11.72 0.18
C ALA A 46 -10.40 12.83 1.18
N VAL A 47 -11.40 13.40 1.87
CA VAL A 47 -11.18 14.46 2.87
C VAL A 47 -10.29 14.03 4.02
N GLN A 48 -10.32 12.75 4.42
CA GLN A 48 -9.47 12.25 5.51
C GLN A 48 -8.02 12.13 5.06
N VAL A 49 -7.78 11.70 3.82
CA VAL A 49 -6.43 11.65 3.25
C VAL A 49 -5.86 13.05 3.04
N TRP A 50 -6.68 14.01 2.60
CA TRP A 50 -6.26 15.41 2.47
C TRP A 50 -6.00 16.08 3.81
N ASP A 51 -6.89 15.91 4.79
CA ASP A 51 -6.72 16.43 6.15
C ASP A 51 -5.42 15.90 6.78
N TRP A 52 -5.14 14.61 6.58
CA TRP A 52 -3.85 14.04 6.96
C TRP A 52 -2.67 14.76 6.29
N LEU A 53 -2.69 14.90 4.97
CA LEU A 53 -1.57 15.50 4.24
C LEU A 53 -1.31 16.94 4.70
N PHE A 54 -2.37 17.73 4.94
CA PHE A 54 -2.22 19.09 5.44
C PHE A 54 -1.64 19.13 6.86
N LYS A 55 -2.10 18.26 7.76
CA LYS A 55 -1.50 18.12 9.11
C LYS A 55 -0.04 17.68 9.05
N ALA A 56 0.29 16.74 8.17
CA ALA A 56 1.66 16.32 7.94
C ALA A 56 2.53 17.48 7.45
N CYS A 57 2.05 18.26 6.47
CA CYS A 57 2.73 19.48 6.01
C CYS A 57 2.92 20.50 7.14
N GLU A 58 1.95 20.67 8.03
CA GLU A 58 2.08 21.60 9.16
C GLU A 58 3.18 21.17 10.15
N VAL A 59 3.17 19.89 10.55
CA VAL A 59 4.16 19.31 11.46
C VAL A 59 5.56 19.34 10.82
N ASN A 60 5.67 18.90 9.57
CA ASN A 60 6.93 18.82 8.85
C ASN A 60 7.44 20.21 8.46
N GLY A 61 6.56 21.17 8.19
CA GLY A 61 6.92 22.55 7.95
C GLY A 61 7.64 23.17 9.14
N ARG A 62 7.20 22.87 10.38
CA ARG A 62 7.92 23.29 11.60
C ARG A 62 9.31 22.67 11.70
N ILE A 63 9.46 21.40 11.31
CA ILE A 63 10.77 20.72 11.27
C ILE A 63 11.69 21.41 10.27
N LEU A 64 11.20 21.63 9.05
CA LEU A 64 11.97 22.29 7.99
C LEU A 64 12.34 23.74 8.33
N LEU A 65 11.46 24.46 9.02
CA LEU A 65 11.75 25.81 9.53
C LEU A 65 12.86 25.79 10.57
N ARG A 66 12.77 24.86 11.54
CA ARG A 66 13.80 24.67 12.58
C ARG A 66 15.16 24.31 11.97
N ASP A 67 15.14 23.45 10.95
CA ASP A 67 16.36 22.96 10.30
C ASP A 67 16.90 23.96 9.24
N GLY A 68 16.27 25.14 9.09
CA GLY A 68 16.68 26.18 8.16
C GLY A 68 16.42 25.87 6.69
N LEU A 69 15.71 24.78 6.40
CA LEU A 69 15.34 24.36 5.05
C LEU A 69 14.14 25.14 4.51
N ILE A 70 13.37 25.80 5.37
CA ILE A 70 12.41 26.84 5.02
C ILE A 70 12.70 28.05 5.91
N ASN A 71 12.53 29.26 5.42
CA ASN A 71 12.65 30.46 6.23
C ASN A 71 11.35 31.29 6.27
N ILE A 72 11.27 32.23 7.22
CA ILE A 72 10.09 33.06 7.44
C ILE A 72 9.78 33.92 6.21
N GLN A 73 10.80 34.46 5.54
CA GLN A 73 10.63 35.27 4.33
C GLN A 73 9.95 34.46 3.21
N GLU A 74 10.34 33.20 3.00
CA GLU A 74 9.71 32.29 2.03
C GLU A 74 8.23 32.02 2.35
N ILE A 75 7.88 31.99 3.65
CA ILE A 75 6.50 31.84 4.12
C ILE A 75 5.70 33.11 3.88
N GLU A 76 6.20 34.25 4.31
CA GLU A 76 5.54 35.56 4.14
C GLU A 76 5.31 35.88 2.66
N GLU A 77 6.32 35.65 1.81
CA GLU A 77 6.18 35.82 0.37
C GLU A 77 5.10 34.91 -0.23
N SER A 78 4.97 33.69 0.28
CA SER A 78 3.93 32.76 -0.18
C SER A 78 2.52 33.23 0.19
N LEU A 79 2.36 33.85 1.36
CA LEU A 79 1.08 34.39 1.81
C LEU A 79 0.66 35.61 0.98
N VAL A 80 1.62 36.46 0.60
CA VAL A 80 1.38 37.64 -0.23
C VAL A 80 1.12 37.28 -1.69
N LYS A 81 1.97 36.41 -2.27
CA LYS A 81 1.91 36.03 -3.70
C LYS A 81 0.94 34.89 -3.98
N GLY A 82 0.41 34.24 -2.94
CA GLY A 82 -0.43 33.04 -3.03
C GLY A 82 0.28 31.78 -3.51
N SER A 83 1.60 31.84 -3.75
CA SER A 83 2.38 30.66 -4.14
C SER A 83 3.87 30.81 -3.83
N CYS A 84 4.48 29.73 -3.35
CA CYS A 84 5.91 29.56 -3.20
C CYS A 84 6.22 28.10 -3.50
N LYS A 85 7.04 27.79 -4.51
CA LYS A 85 7.33 26.41 -4.94
C LYS A 85 7.79 25.52 -3.77
N LYS A 86 8.54 26.09 -2.83
CA LYS A 86 9.04 25.37 -1.66
C LYS A 86 7.89 24.93 -0.73
N LEU A 87 6.86 25.76 -0.58
CA LEU A 87 5.72 25.46 0.27
C LEU A 87 4.60 24.71 -0.44
N SER A 88 4.32 25.06 -1.70
CA SER A 88 3.23 24.46 -2.47
C SER A 88 3.57 23.12 -3.12
N ILE A 89 4.86 22.83 -3.32
CA ILE A 89 5.33 21.60 -3.97
C ILE A 89 6.26 20.85 -3.03
N LYS A 90 7.38 21.46 -2.60
CA LYS A 90 8.41 20.72 -1.86
C LYS A 90 7.94 20.21 -0.49
N LEU A 91 7.21 21.01 0.28
CA LEU A 91 6.71 20.61 1.59
C LEU A 91 5.73 19.41 1.54
N PRO A 92 4.72 19.39 0.65
CA PRO A 92 3.92 18.19 0.41
C PRO A 92 4.75 16.98 -0.01
N THR A 93 5.66 17.14 -0.98
CA THR A 93 6.56 16.06 -1.44
C THR A 93 7.41 15.51 -0.29
N TRP A 94 7.97 16.39 0.54
CA TRP A 94 8.74 16.00 1.71
C TRP A 94 7.89 15.25 2.73
N SER A 95 6.66 15.69 2.95
CA SER A 95 5.73 15.05 3.90
C SER A 95 5.35 13.64 3.46
N VAL A 96 5.13 13.45 2.16
CA VAL A 96 4.91 12.13 1.56
C VAL A 96 6.16 11.26 1.66
N LEU A 97 7.36 11.79 1.36
CA LEU A 97 8.62 11.06 1.54
C LEU A 97 8.81 10.62 2.99
N HIS A 98 8.54 11.50 3.96
CA HIS A 98 8.63 11.18 5.38
C HIS A 98 7.69 10.03 5.74
N CYS A 99 6.44 10.07 5.26
CA CYS A 99 5.47 8.99 5.43
C CYS A 99 5.97 7.67 4.83
N LEU A 100 6.54 7.70 3.63
CA LEU A 100 7.10 6.51 2.98
C LEU A 100 8.23 5.89 3.79
N LEU A 101 9.15 6.71 4.31
CA LEU A 101 10.28 6.25 5.13
C LEU A 101 9.82 5.61 6.44
N VAL A 102 8.89 6.27 7.15
CA VAL A 102 8.29 5.73 8.38
C VAL A 102 7.55 4.43 8.09
N SER A 103 6.75 4.40 7.02
CA SER A 103 5.99 3.21 6.62
C SER A 103 6.90 2.05 6.21
N ALA A 104 8.00 2.31 5.51
CA ALA A 104 8.95 1.28 5.08
C ALA A 104 9.67 0.61 6.26
N LYS A 105 9.87 1.35 7.37
CA LYS A 105 10.41 0.84 8.63
C LYS A 105 9.39 0.09 9.49
N SER A 106 8.10 0.24 9.18
CA SER A 106 7.03 -0.45 9.89
C SER A 106 6.75 -1.84 9.30
N ASP A 107 6.09 -2.68 10.09
CA ASP A 107 5.54 -3.97 9.64
C ASP A 107 4.16 -3.84 8.99
N SER A 108 3.65 -2.61 8.85
CA SER A 108 2.39 -2.34 8.17
C SER A 108 2.47 -2.74 6.69
N PRO A 109 1.42 -3.33 6.09
CA PRO A 109 1.35 -3.52 4.64
C PRO A 109 1.04 -2.22 3.87
N GLY A 110 0.38 -1.23 4.48
CA GLY A 110 0.01 0.07 3.89
C GLY A 110 0.94 1.24 4.25
N LEU A 111 0.47 2.45 3.95
CA LEU A 111 1.12 3.71 4.37
C LEU A 111 0.61 4.08 5.76
N VAL A 112 1.53 4.22 6.72
CA VAL A 112 1.22 4.67 8.08
C VAL A 112 1.07 6.19 8.07
N ILE A 113 -0.17 6.66 8.01
CA ILE A 113 -0.49 8.09 7.93
C ILE A 113 -0.74 8.70 9.32
N SER A 114 -1.17 7.92 10.30
CA SER A 114 -1.11 8.30 11.73
C SER A 114 -1.04 7.06 12.60
N ASP A 115 -0.88 7.22 13.92
CA ASP A 115 -0.64 6.13 14.87
C ASP A 115 -1.57 4.91 14.69
N ASP A 116 -2.85 5.13 14.43
CA ASP A 116 -3.85 4.07 14.22
C ASP A 116 -4.46 4.04 12.81
N VAL A 117 -3.85 4.74 11.84
CA VAL A 117 -4.41 4.88 10.49
C VAL A 117 -3.40 4.42 9.45
N GLU A 118 -3.77 3.34 8.77
CA GLU A 118 -3.03 2.77 7.67
C GLU A 118 -3.82 2.93 6.37
N LEU A 119 -3.22 3.53 5.36
CA LEU A 119 -3.79 3.65 4.02
C LEU A 119 -3.25 2.52 3.12
N ALA A 120 -4.14 1.64 2.69
CA ALA A 120 -3.87 0.50 1.83
C ALA A 120 -4.77 0.53 0.58
N ARG A 121 -4.43 -0.28 -0.42
CA ARG A 121 -5.15 -0.36 -1.70
C ARG A 121 -6.66 -0.60 -1.53
N ASN A 122 -7.05 -1.38 -0.51
CA ASN A 122 -8.41 -1.83 -0.31
C ASN A 122 -9.24 -0.95 0.65
N ASN A 123 -8.61 0.01 1.33
CA ASN A 123 -9.26 0.86 2.32
C ASN A 123 -9.21 2.35 1.98
N GLY A 124 -8.50 2.73 0.91
CA GLY A 124 -8.43 4.11 0.46
C GLY A 124 -9.71 4.63 -0.21
N PRO A 125 -9.73 5.93 -0.56
CA PRO A 125 -10.82 6.53 -1.30
C PRO A 125 -11.00 5.86 -2.68
N ARG A 126 -12.25 5.75 -3.14
CA ARG A 126 -12.60 5.06 -4.42
C ARG A 126 -12.49 5.98 -5.63
N GLU A 127 -12.23 7.25 -5.43
CA GLU A 127 -12.03 8.21 -6.49
C GLU A 127 -10.72 7.88 -7.24
N LYS A 128 -10.78 7.84 -8.57
CA LYS A 128 -9.65 7.42 -9.43
C LYS A 128 -8.33 8.13 -9.13
N VAL A 129 -8.38 9.39 -8.70
CA VAL A 129 -7.18 10.16 -8.34
C VAL A 129 -6.41 9.50 -7.18
N PHE A 130 -7.10 8.91 -6.21
CA PHE A 130 -6.46 8.20 -5.10
C PHE A 130 -6.02 6.81 -5.49
N GLU A 131 -6.75 6.12 -6.37
CA GLU A 131 -6.28 4.85 -6.94
C GLU A 131 -4.93 5.05 -7.66
N TRP A 132 -4.83 6.11 -8.47
CA TRP A 132 -3.59 6.48 -9.17
C TRP A 132 -2.48 6.98 -8.25
N LEU A 133 -2.81 7.54 -7.08
CA LEU A 133 -1.82 8.07 -6.14
C LEU A 133 -1.31 7.00 -5.18
N ILE A 134 -2.21 6.21 -4.58
CA ILE A 134 -1.89 5.28 -3.49
C ILE A 134 -1.05 4.11 -4.00
N GLU A 135 -1.40 3.53 -5.15
CA GLU A 135 -0.68 2.36 -5.67
C GLU A 135 0.81 2.64 -5.93
N PRO A 136 1.20 3.72 -6.63
CA PRO A 136 2.62 4.10 -6.76
C PRO A 136 3.31 4.36 -5.43
N LEU A 137 2.62 4.96 -4.44
CA LEU A 137 3.19 5.19 -3.10
C LEU A 137 3.47 3.87 -2.36
N LEU A 138 2.59 2.88 -2.47
CA LEU A 138 2.84 1.55 -1.90
C LEU A 138 4.02 0.87 -2.59
N ILE A 139 4.16 1.00 -3.91
CA ILE A 139 5.32 0.46 -4.65
C ILE A 139 6.62 1.14 -4.20
N MET A 140 6.62 2.48 -4.07
CA MET A 140 7.78 3.24 -3.60
C MET A 140 8.17 2.85 -2.18
N LYS A 141 7.19 2.66 -1.28
CA LYS A 141 7.43 2.18 0.08
C LYS A 141 8.19 0.85 0.07
N GLU A 142 7.73 -0.12 -0.72
CA GLU A 142 8.41 -1.42 -0.82
C GLU A 142 9.81 -1.31 -1.44
N GLN A 143 10.00 -0.42 -2.43
CA GLN A 143 11.33 -0.14 -2.98
C GLN A 143 12.26 0.45 -1.93
N ILE A 144 11.81 1.44 -1.17
CA ILE A 144 12.56 2.07 -0.06
C ILE A 144 12.91 1.03 1.01
N LYS A 145 11.94 0.20 1.42
CA LYS A 145 12.15 -0.89 2.40
C LYS A 145 13.27 -1.83 1.97
N ASN A 146 13.30 -2.19 0.69
CA ASN A 146 14.31 -3.08 0.13
C ASN A 146 15.72 -2.45 0.02
N LEU A 147 15.83 -1.12 -0.05
CA LEU A 147 17.11 -0.43 -0.10
C LEU A 147 17.85 -0.39 1.24
N LYS A 148 17.13 -0.62 2.35
CA LYS A 148 17.67 -0.62 3.73
C LYS A 148 18.52 0.62 4.00
N LEU A 149 17.87 1.78 3.93
CA LEU A 149 18.54 3.06 4.14
C LEU A 149 18.95 3.22 5.60
N ASP A 150 20.14 3.78 5.81
CA ASP A 150 20.53 4.25 7.13
C ASP A 150 19.98 5.66 7.42
N GLU A 151 20.13 6.11 8.66
CA GLU A 151 19.61 7.41 9.10
C GLU A 151 20.23 8.61 8.37
N ASN A 152 21.51 8.50 7.99
CA ASN A 152 22.22 9.57 7.27
C ASN A 152 21.71 9.68 5.84
N GLU A 153 21.49 8.55 5.18
CA GLU A 153 20.92 8.50 3.84
C GLU A 153 19.50 9.06 3.82
N GLU A 154 18.67 8.70 4.80
CA GLU A 154 17.32 9.27 4.93
C GLU A 154 17.34 10.78 5.13
N MET A 155 18.21 11.26 6.01
CA MET A 155 18.37 12.70 6.25
C MET A 155 18.84 13.41 4.99
N CYS A 156 19.80 12.83 4.27
CA CYS A 156 20.29 13.37 3.01
C CYS A 156 19.18 13.41 1.94
N LEU A 157 18.42 12.32 1.78
CA LEU A 157 17.29 12.27 0.83
C LEU A 157 16.24 13.33 1.11
N LYS A 158 15.85 13.48 2.39
CA LYS A 158 14.92 14.52 2.84
C LYS A 158 15.42 15.92 2.50
N ARG A 159 16.71 16.19 2.72
CA ARG A 159 17.35 17.46 2.36
C ARG A 159 17.35 17.69 0.85
N LEU A 160 17.76 16.68 0.07
CA LEU A 160 17.85 16.78 -1.39
C LEU A 160 16.50 17.04 -2.07
N VAL A 161 15.41 16.48 -1.54
CA VAL A 161 14.05 16.79 -2.02
C VAL A 161 13.70 18.26 -1.86
N MET A 162 14.18 18.91 -0.79
CA MET A 162 13.96 20.35 -0.57
C MET A 162 14.84 21.23 -1.46
N GLU A 163 16.10 20.84 -1.66
CA GLU A 163 17.12 21.67 -2.30
C GLU A 163 17.12 21.58 -3.83
N PHE A 164 16.79 20.42 -4.40
CA PHE A 164 16.96 20.14 -5.83
C PHE A 164 15.64 19.81 -6.52
N GLU A 165 15.50 20.19 -7.80
CA GLU A 165 14.31 19.82 -8.59
C GLU A 165 14.30 18.33 -8.95
N ASN A 166 15.44 17.64 -8.82
CA ASN A 166 15.65 16.23 -9.15
C ASN A 166 15.31 15.91 -10.61
N LYS A 167 15.48 16.86 -11.53
CA LYS A 167 15.18 16.64 -12.95
C LYS A 167 16.24 15.80 -13.64
N ARG A 168 17.49 15.91 -13.18
CA ARG A 168 18.63 15.19 -13.75
C ARG A 168 19.48 14.52 -12.67
N PRO A 169 20.14 13.38 -12.96
CA PRO A 169 20.97 12.67 -11.98
C PRO A 169 22.16 13.51 -11.49
N GLU A 170 22.69 14.38 -12.33
CA GLU A 170 23.88 15.18 -12.03
C GLU A 170 23.62 16.25 -10.96
N GLU A 171 22.35 16.51 -10.61
CA GLU A 171 21.99 17.43 -9.52
C GLU A 171 22.47 16.94 -8.15
N TRP A 172 22.79 15.65 -8.00
CA TRP A 172 23.33 15.13 -6.73
C TRP A 172 24.85 15.11 -6.70
N ASP A 173 25.52 15.47 -7.81
CA ASP A 173 26.97 15.48 -7.87
C ASP A 173 27.53 16.54 -6.90
N GLY A 174 28.46 16.13 -6.03
CA GLY A 174 29.04 17.03 -5.03
C GLY A 174 28.14 17.37 -3.84
N THR A 175 26.96 16.75 -3.70
CA THR A 175 26.05 17.00 -2.56
C THR A 175 26.49 16.37 -1.22
N GLY A 176 27.59 15.61 -1.24
CA GLY A 176 28.05 14.85 -0.07
C GLY A 176 27.09 13.74 0.33
N PHE A 177 26.40 13.12 -0.64
CA PHE A 177 25.54 11.97 -0.36
C PHE A 177 26.36 10.85 0.33
N PRO A 178 25.89 10.24 1.43
CA PRO A 178 26.70 9.34 2.27
C PRO A 178 27.30 8.12 1.54
N SER A 179 26.66 7.66 0.47
CA SER A 179 27.16 6.57 -0.35
C SER A 179 28.08 7.06 -1.47
N ASP A 180 29.32 6.53 -1.47
CA ASP A 180 30.29 6.66 -2.56
C ASP A 180 29.95 5.75 -3.77
N GLU A 181 29.05 4.78 -3.60
CA GLU A 181 28.61 3.91 -4.69
C GLU A 181 27.63 4.63 -5.63
N ASN A 182 28.04 4.83 -6.89
CA ASN A 182 27.21 5.42 -7.93
C ASN A 182 25.91 4.64 -8.18
N VAL A 183 25.94 3.31 -8.06
CA VAL A 183 24.74 2.46 -8.26
C VAL A 183 23.70 2.75 -7.18
N ARG A 184 24.12 2.82 -5.90
CA ARG A 184 23.22 3.10 -4.77
C ARG A 184 22.59 4.49 -4.89
N ARG A 185 23.38 5.49 -5.27
CA ARG A 185 22.88 6.84 -5.56
C ARG A 185 21.86 6.84 -6.70
N ALA A 186 22.15 6.15 -7.79
CA ALA A 186 21.26 6.07 -8.94
C ALA A 186 19.92 5.36 -8.62
N GLN A 187 19.95 4.32 -7.78
CA GLN A 187 18.74 3.64 -7.30
C GLN A 187 17.83 4.60 -6.53
N LEU A 188 18.40 5.41 -5.64
CA LEU A 188 17.66 6.39 -4.85
C LEU A 188 17.09 7.53 -5.69
N GLN A 189 17.90 8.06 -6.60
CA GLN A 189 17.43 9.04 -7.58
C GLN A 189 16.27 8.51 -8.40
N ALA A 190 16.34 7.24 -8.83
CA ALA A 190 15.28 6.63 -9.62
C ALA A 190 13.95 6.54 -8.86
N ILE A 191 13.98 6.24 -7.55
CA ILE A 191 12.76 6.20 -6.72
C ILE A 191 12.13 7.59 -6.63
N ILE A 192 12.93 8.60 -6.23
CA ILE A 192 12.42 9.97 -6.07
C ILE A 192 11.84 10.49 -7.38
N ARG A 193 12.57 10.34 -8.49
CA ARG A 193 12.13 10.88 -9.78
C ARG A 193 10.89 10.23 -10.38
N ARG A 194 10.61 8.98 -10.03
CA ARG A 194 9.47 8.24 -10.60
C ARG A 194 8.16 8.51 -9.87
N GLY A 195 8.21 9.07 -8.67
CA GLY A 195 7.01 9.20 -7.87
C GLY A 195 6.91 10.39 -6.93
N LEU A 196 7.90 11.30 -6.91
CA LEU A 196 7.91 12.52 -6.10
C LEU A 196 8.34 13.75 -6.90
#